data_AF-A0A7C4VUE7-F1
#
_entry.id   AF-A0A7C4VUE7-F1
#
_cell.length_a   1.000
_cell.length_b   1.000
_cell.length_c   1.000
_cell.angle_alpha   90.00
_cell.angle_beta   90.00
_cell.angle_gamma   90.00
#
_symmetry.space_group_name_H-M   'P 1'
#
loop_
_entity.id
_entity.type
_entity.pdbx_description
1 polymer ?
#
loop_
_entity_poly.entity_id
_entity_poly.type
_entity_poly.pdbx_seq_one_letter_code
_entity_poly.pdbx_strand_id
1 'polypeptide(L)'
;MPSRKVHEQLDMLLFGKRYSWIHRWMDEPWKRLGKEHRRMRHDPWHTPIQAFIMSGGDWRAYISAAYHIMLDKGALNLAIIELLYRIKREGHAPNKIFRLNE
;
A
#
# COMPACT_ATOMS: atom_id res chain seq x y z
N MET A 1 8.75 -3.17 -9.07
CA MET A 1 8.28 -2.74 -7.74
C MET A 1 7.95 -1.27 -7.86
N PRO A 2 6.72 -0.86 -7.54
CA PRO A 2 6.41 0.55 -7.42
C PRO A 2 7.42 1.25 -6.50
N SER A 3 7.67 2.53 -6.72
CA SER A 3 8.57 3.25 -5.83
C SER A 3 7.96 3.36 -4.43
N ARG A 4 8.78 3.47 -3.37
CA ARG A 4 8.30 3.73 -2.00
C ARG A 4 7.28 4.86 -1.93
N LYS A 5 7.43 5.89 -2.78
CA LYS A 5 6.48 7.01 -2.88
C LYS A 5 5.07 6.56 -3.27
N VAL A 6 4.93 5.56 -4.14
CA VAL A 6 3.62 5.01 -4.54
C VAL A 6 2.94 4.32 -3.36
N HIS A 7 3.69 3.55 -2.58
CA HIS A 7 3.17 2.92 -1.36
C HIS A 7 2.72 3.96 -0.33
N GLU A 8 3.56 4.98 -0.10
CA GLU A 8 3.21 6.08 0.82
C GLU A 8 2.02 6.93 0.31
N GLN A 9 1.84 7.06 -0.99
CA GLN A 9 0.67 7.71 -1.59
C GLN A 9 -0.60 6.90 -1.34
N LEU A 10 -0.53 5.57 -1.46
CA LEU A 10 -1.65 4.70 -1.13
C LEU A 10 -2.01 4.79 0.36
N ASP A 11 -1.02 4.83 1.25
CA ASP A 11 -1.27 5.06 2.68
C ASP A 11 -1.97 6.41 2.94
N MET A 12 -1.49 7.49 2.31
CA MET A 12 -2.14 8.82 2.41
C MET A 12 -3.57 8.80 1.88
N LEU A 13 -3.83 8.03 0.82
CA LEU A 13 -5.14 7.88 0.21
C LEU A 13 -6.10 7.19 1.19
N LEU A 14 -5.71 6.02 1.70
CA LEU A 14 -6.55 5.14 2.53
C LEU A 14 -6.69 5.62 3.97
N PHE A 15 -5.62 6.13 4.57
CA PHE A 15 -5.55 6.36 6.02
C PHE A 15 -5.34 7.83 6.40
N GLY A 16 -5.02 8.70 5.44
CA GLY A 16 -4.71 10.11 5.69
C GLY A 16 -3.36 10.34 6.39
N LYS A 17 -2.55 9.30 6.60
CA LYS A 17 -1.17 9.38 7.10
C LYS A 17 -0.29 8.36 6.40
N ARG A 18 1.03 8.59 6.39
CA ARG A 18 2.02 7.65 5.83
C ARG A 18 2.48 6.64 6.89
N TYR A 19 2.69 5.40 6.47
CA TYR A 19 3.42 4.39 7.25
C TYR A 19 4.82 4.17 6.69
N SER A 20 5.55 5.26 6.41
CA SER A 20 6.93 5.23 5.88
C SER A 20 7.89 4.37 6.69
N TRP A 21 7.64 4.17 7.99
CA TRP A 21 8.46 3.28 8.83
C TRP A 21 8.24 1.80 8.48
N ILE A 22 7.01 1.39 8.13
CA ILE A 22 6.68 0.02 7.72
C ILE A 22 7.37 -0.30 6.41
N HIS A 23 7.21 0.56 5.39
CA HIS A 23 7.86 0.35 4.09
C HIS A 23 9.38 0.32 4.24
N ARG A 24 9.96 1.22 5.03
CA ARG A 24 11.41 1.17 5.33
C ARG A 24 11.81 -0.12 6.01
N TRP A 25 11.04 -0.60 6.98
CA TRP A 25 11.33 -1.86 7.68
C TRP A 25 11.24 -3.07 6.74
N MET A 26 10.23 -3.12 5.86
CA MET A 26 10.09 -4.19 4.86
C MET A 26 11.21 -4.17 3.82
N ASP A 27 11.59 -2.98 3.34
CA ASP A 27 12.61 -2.78 2.30
C ASP A 27 14.06 -2.81 2.82
N GLU A 28 14.29 -2.64 4.13
CA GLU A 28 15.62 -2.56 4.73
C GLU A 28 16.59 -3.69 4.32
N PRO A 29 16.14 -4.97 4.16
CA PRO A 29 17.02 -6.05 3.71
C PRO A 29 17.60 -5.83 2.30
N TRP A 30 17.08 -4.88 1.50
CA TRP A 30 17.65 -4.47 0.21
C TRP A 30 19.15 -4.17 0.30
N LYS A 31 19.60 -3.54 1.40
CA LYS A 31 21.01 -3.18 1.60
C LYS A 31 21.97 -4.38 1.54
N ARG A 32 21.49 -5.57 1.91
CA ARG A 32 22.27 -6.81 1.95
C ARG A 32 21.91 -7.77 0.82
N LEU A 33 20.63 -7.86 0.47
CA LEU A 33 20.10 -8.89 -0.44
C LEU A 33 19.77 -8.37 -1.84
N GLY A 34 19.83 -7.05 -2.06
CA GLY A 34 19.43 -6.43 -3.32
C GLY A 34 18.02 -6.85 -3.73
N LYS A 35 17.84 -7.32 -4.97
CA LYS A 35 16.53 -7.75 -5.50
C LYS A 35 15.88 -8.88 -4.70
N GLU A 36 16.66 -9.72 -4.02
CA GLU A 36 16.17 -10.86 -3.24
C GLU A 36 15.63 -10.46 -1.86
N HIS A 37 15.68 -9.18 -1.48
CA HIS A 37 15.15 -8.70 -0.20
C HIS A 37 13.69 -9.09 0.05
N ARG A 38 12.88 -9.24 -1.00
CA ARG A 38 11.46 -9.66 -0.91
C ARG A 38 11.29 -11.08 -0.36
N ARG A 39 12.34 -11.88 -0.26
CA ARG A 39 12.26 -13.14 0.49
C ARG A 39 12.12 -12.90 1.99
N MET A 40 12.49 -11.72 2.46
CA MET A 40 12.35 -11.28 3.85
C MET A 40 11.26 -10.21 3.95
N ARG A 41 10.40 -10.31 4.96
CA ARG A 41 9.39 -9.29 5.30
C ARG A 41 8.44 -8.94 4.14
N HIS A 42 8.19 -9.87 3.21
CA HIS A 42 7.13 -9.76 2.19
C HIS A 42 6.31 -11.05 2.09
N ASP A 43 6.29 -11.83 3.17
CA ASP A 43 5.34 -12.93 3.32
C ASP A 43 3.93 -12.35 3.58
N PRO A 44 2.93 -12.67 2.76
CA PRO A 44 1.60 -12.05 2.83
C PRO A 44 0.80 -12.42 4.09
N TRP A 45 1.20 -13.47 4.82
CA TRP A 45 0.50 -13.95 6.00
C TRP A 45 1.13 -13.40 7.28
N HIS A 46 2.45 -13.50 7.40
CA HIS A 46 3.17 -13.18 8.64
C HIS A 46 3.59 -11.71 8.72
N THR A 47 3.96 -11.10 7.59
CA THR A 47 4.48 -9.71 7.60
C THR A 47 3.41 -8.70 8.06
N PRO A 48 2.15 -8.76 7.59
CA PRO A 48 1.11 -7.86 8.07
C PRO A 48 0.85 -8.01 9.57
N ILE A 49 0.89 -9.23 10.10
CA ILE A 49 0.74 -9.51 11.54
C ILE A 49 1.89 -8.89 12.33
N GLN A 50 3.14 -9.02 11.85
CA GLN A 50 4.29 -8.37 12.50
C GLN A 50 4.15 -6.84 12.50
N ALA A 51 3.71 -6.24 11.40
CA ALA A 51 3.47 -4.80 11.32
C ALA A 51 2.40 -4.34 12.34
N PHE A 52 1.32 -5.11 12.50
CA PHE A 52 0.30 -4.87 13.53
C PHE A 52 0.91 -4.86 14.93
N ILE A 53 1.65 -5.91 15.30
CA ILE A 53 2.27 -6.05 16.62
C ILE A 53 3.27 -4.91 16.89
N MET A 54 4.17 -4.64 15.94
CA MET A 54 5.19 -3.58 16.07
C MET A 54 4.57 -2.18 16.19
N SER A 55 3.38 -1.98 15.65
CA SER A 55 2.64 -0.72 15.73
C SER A 55 1.84 -0.54 17.03
N GLY A 56 1.88 -1.51 17.95
CA GLY A 56 1.04 -1.50 19.15
C GLY A 56 -0.44 -1.81 18.86
N GLY A 57 -0.73 -2.56 17.79
CA GLY A 57 -2.08 -2.96 17.42
C GLY A 57 -2.82 -2.02 16.46
N ASP A 58 -2.12 -1.19 15.67
CA ASP A 58 -2.75 -0.38 14.63
C ASP A 58 -3.10 -1.24 13.40
N TRP A 59 -4.38 -1.59 13.22
CA TRP A 59 -4.84 -2.39 12.07
C TRP A 59 -4.51 -1.76 10.71
N ARG A 60 -4.32 -0.44 10.65
CA ARG A 60 -3.93 0.23 9.41
C ARG A 60 -2.46 -0.05 9.05
N ALA A 61 -1.61 -0.34 10.03
CA ALA A 61 -0.23 -0.80 9.81
C ALA A 61 -0.22 -2.19 9.15
N TYR A 62 -1.11 -3.08 9.60
CA TYR A 62 -1.35 -4.39 8.96
C TYR A 62 -1.71 -4.21 7.49
N ILE A 63 -2.71 -3.37 7.21
CA ILE A 63 -3.19 -3.17 5.84
C ILE A 63 -2.14 -2.49 4.96
N SER A 64 -1.39 -1.51 5.49
CA SER A 64 -0.28 -0.88 4.76
C SER A 64 0.78 -1.91 4.34
N ALA A 65 1.18 -2.81 5.24
CA ALA A 65 2.11 -3.90 4.92
C ALA A 65 1.53 -4.88 3.89
N ALA A 66 0.26 -5.26 4.02
CA ALA A 66 -0.41 -6.15 3.07
C ALA A 66 -0.46 -5.52 1.66
N TYR A 67 -0.86 -4.25 1.55
CA TYR A 67 -0.91 -3.57 0.26
C TYR A 67 0.45 -3.32 -0.35
N HIS A 68 1.50 -3.13 0.46
CA HIS A 68 2.86 -3.09 -0.04
C HIS A 68 3.18 -4.38 -0.81
N ILE A 69 2.97 -5.54 -0.18
CA ILE A 69 3.22 -6.86 -0.81
C ILE A 69 2.37 -7.06 -2.06
N MET A 70 1.08 -6.70 -2.02
CA MET A 70 0.18 -6.83 -3.17
C MET A 70 0.62 -5.96 -4.35
N LEU A 71 1.05 -4.73 -4.08
CA LEU A 71 1.57 -3.82 -5.10
C LEU A 71 2.84 -4.36 -5.76
N ASP A 72 3.72 -4.97 -5.00
CA ASP A 72 4.98 -5.52 -5.53
C ASP A 72 4.77 -6.74 -6.42
N LYS A 73 3.74 -7.52 -6.10
CA LYS A 73 3.29 -8.69 -6.87
C LYS A 73 2.43 -8.31 -8.06
N GLY A 74 2.06 -7.04 -8.23
CA GLY A 74 1.12 -6.59 -9.26
C GLY A 74 -0.32 -7.07 -9.04
N ALA A 75 -0.64 -7.57 -7.85
CA ALA A 75 -1.97 -8.06 -7.47
C ALA A 75 -2.95 -6.91 -7.15
N LEU A 76 -2.44 -5.69 -6.94
CA LEU A 76 -3.25 -4.49 -6.85
C LEU A 76 -3.18 -3.73 -8.17
N ASN A 77 -4.33 -3.59 -8.85
CA ASN A 77 -4.40 -2.88 -10.12
C ASN A 77 -4.23 -1.37 -9.89
N LEU A 78 -3.24 -0.75 -10.54
CA LEU A 78 -3.00 0.70 -10.48
C LEU A 78 -4.24 1.51 -10.90
N ALA A 79 -5.10 0.96 -11.77
CA ALA A 79 -6.38 1.58 -12.13
C ALA A 79 -7.35 1.71 -10.94
N ILE A 80 -7.31 0.77 -9.98
CA ILE A 80 -8.12 0.86 -8.75
C ILE A 80 -7.55 1.94 -7.83
N ILE A 81 -6.23 2.07 -7.75
CA ILE A 81 -5.59 3.16 -6.97
C ILE A 81 -5.95 4.52 -7.59
N GLU A 82 -5.85 4.64 -8.91
CA GLU A 82 -6.24 5.84 -9.66
C GLU A 82 -7.73 6.17 -9.45
N LEU A 83 -8.61 5.15 -9.47
CA LEU A 83 -10.03 5.32 -9.19
C LEU A 83 -10.27 5.81 -7.76
N LEU A 84 -9.63 5.21 -6.76
CA LEU A 84 -9.72 5.65 -5.37
C LEU A 84 -9.20 7.09 -5.22
N TYR A 85 -8.13 7.44 -5.93
CA TYR A 85 -7.56 8.79 -5.94
C TYR A 85 -8.55 9.81 -6.53
N ARG A 86 -9.22 9.46 -7.63
CA ARG A 86 -10.28 10.27 -8.24
C ARG A 86 -11.48 10.44 -7.30
N ILE A 87 -11.98 9.36 -6.70
CA ILE A 87 -13.09 9.42 -5.74
C ILE A 87 -12.76 10.35 -4.56
N LYS A 88 -11.54 10.27 -4.00
CA LYS A 88 -11.13 11.17 -2.91
C LYS A 88 -11.00 12.63 -3.36
N ARG A 89 -10.51 12.88 -4.58
CA ARG A 89 -10.46 14.21 -5.19
C ARG A 89 -11.84 14.79 -5.47
N GLU A 90 -12.77 13.94 -5.89
CA GLU A 90 -14.13 14.29 -6.29
C GLU A 90 -15.13 14.25 -5.14
N GLY A 91 -14.68 13.99 -3.90
CA GLY A 91 -15.43 14.15 -2.65
C GLY A 91 -15.91 15.58 -2.34
N HIS A 92 -16.07 16.43 -3.35
CA HIS A 92 -16.82 17.70 -3.35
C HIS A 92 -17.90 17.79 -4.43
N ALA A 93 -18.17 16.74 -5.20
CA ALA A 93 -19.40 16.64 -6.01
C ALA A 93 -19.67 15.18 -6.42
N PRO A 94 -20.54 14.44 -5.70
CA PRO A 94 -21.04 13.18 -6.21
C PRO A 94 -22.11 13.53 -7.24
N ASN A 95 -21.76 13.59 -8.53
CA ASN A 95 -22.70 13.44 -9.65
C ASN A 95 -21.93 13.63 -10.97
N LYS A 96 -21.47 12.52 -11.57
CA LYS A 96 -21.28 12.29 -13.02
C LYS A 96 -20.22 11.21 -13.29
N ILE A 97 -20.34 10.01 -12.71
CA ILE A 97 -19.59 8.86 -13.24
C ILE A 97 -20.51 7.65 -13.30
N PHE A 98 -21.58 7.75 -14.09
CA PHE A 98 -22.23 6.58 -14.67
C PHE A 98 -22.76 6.96 -16.05
N ARG A 99 -21.86 6.94 -17.04
CA ARG A 99 -22.17 6.54 -18.41
C ARG A 99 -20.92 5.88 -18.99
N LEU A 100 -20.83 4.58 -18.78
CA LEU A 100 -20.05 3.70 -19.64
C LEU A 100 -21.05 2.68 -20.18
N ASN A 101 -21.15 2.68 -21.52
CA ASN A 101 -21.76 1.70 -22.44
C ASN A 101 -22.70 2.40 -23.43
N GLU A 102 -22.11 3.00 -24.46
CA GLU A 102 -22.54 2.82 -25.86
C GLU A 102 -21.31 2.43 -26.67
#